data_AF-A0A7J3HCK4-F1
#
_entry.id   AF-A0A7J3HCK4-F1
#
_cell.length_a   1.000
_cell.length_b   1.000
_cell.length_c   1.000
_cell.angle_alpha   90.00
_cell.angle_beta   90.00
_cell.angle_gamma   90.00
#
_symmetry.space_group_name_H-M   'P 1'
#
loop_
_entity.id
_entity.type
_entity.pdbx_description
1 polymer ?
#
loop_
_entity_poly.entity_id
_entity_poly.type
_entity_poly.pdbx_seq_one_letter_code
_entity_poly.pdbx_strand_id
1 'polypeptide(L)'
;MSYSKSALAGVLAGLMSGILIGIIYVFALSQIMIELVDEISSLMTSIYGVPYDLIHEQLSQIISIANFVAPIIYPVQYSLIGALFGLLQQYLMTRLKTSLLKSIMLAGVVYALFLGVVPILTIQFIQDPLLTAILRKLGFSIYVYSVMPAALFTLFLYIIHFIRGPWSKVLEAKPKEY
;
A
#
# COMPACT_ATOMS: atom_id res chain seq x y z
N MET A 1 14.35 -20.93 8.24
CA MET A 1 13.26 -20.13 8.85
C MET A 1 11.96 -20.90 8.65
N SER A 2 11.10 -21.03 9.67
CA SER A 2 9.80 -21.71 9.52
C SER A 2 8.79 -20.77 8.82
N TYR A 3 7.76 -21.32 8.17
CA TYR A 3 6.72 -20.54 7.48
C TYR A 3 6.09 -19.46 8.37
N SER A 4 5.82 -19.81 9.64
CA SER A 4 5.27 -18.88 10.64
C SER A 4 6.19 -17.68 10.88
N LYS A 5 7.52 -17.88 10.94
CA LYS A 5 8.47 -16.78 11.20
C LYS A 5 8.57 -15.80 10.03
N SER A 6 8.58 -16.28 8.80
CA SER A 6 8.67 -15.40 7.62
C SER A 6 7.35 -14.67 7.37
N ALA A 7 6.21 -15.34 7.60
CA ALA A 7 4.91 -14.68 7.59
C ALA A 7 4.82 -13.59 8.66
N LEU A 8 5.27 -13.87 9.89
CA LEU A 8 5.29 -12.90 10.99
C LEU A 8 6.21 -11.70 10.69
N ALA A 9 7.40 -11.95 10.14
CA ALA A 9 8.31 -10.88 9.70
C ALA A 9 7.66 -10.02 8.61
N GLY A 10 6.95 -10.65 7.68
CA GLY A 10 6.14 -9.98 6.66
C GLY A 10 5.01 -9.14 7.27
N VAL A 11 4.25 -9.68 8.22
CA VAL A 11 3.19 -8.96 8.95
C VAL A 11 3.77 -7.72 9.64
N LEU A 12 4.88 -7.86 10.36
CA LEU A 12 5.52 -6.74 11.05
C LEU A 12 6.01 -5.67 10.07
N ALA A 13 6.67 -6.06 8.97
CA ALA A 13 7.10 -5.14 7.93
C ALA A 13 5.90 -4.42 7.28
N GLY A 14 4.83 -5.15 7.03
CA GLY A 14 3.56 -4.65 6.50
C GLY A 14 2.89 -3.64 7.45
N LEU A 15 2.81 -3.97 8.75
CA LEU A 15 2.26 -3.10 9.78
C LEU A 15 3.01 -1.77 9.84
N MET A 16 4.35 -1.83 9.92
CA MET A 16 5.19 -0.62 9.96
C MET A 16 5.05 0.23 8.70
N SER A 17 5.00 -0.42 7.53
CA SER A 17 4.72 0.24 6.27
C SER A 17 3.36 0.93 6.30
N GLY A 18 2.32 0.24 6.74
CA GLY A 18 0.96 0.78 6.75
C GLY A 18 0.77 1.93 7.72
N ILE A 19 1.45 1.93 8.87
CA ILE A 19 1.49 3.09 9.78
C ILE A 19 2.07 4.31 9.04
N LEU A 20 3.23 4.16 8.40
CA LEU A 20 3.85 5.26 7.67
C LEU A 20 3.00 5.73 6.48
N ILE A 21 2.42 4.82 5.70
CA ILE A 21 1.53 5.16 4.60
C ILE A 21 0.28 5.90 5.12
N GLY A 22 -0.30 5.45 6.23
CA GLY A 22 -1.44 6.13 6.84
C GLY A 22 -1.11 7.56 7.28
N ILE A 23 0.05 7.76 7.90
CA ILE A 23 0.54 9.11 8.24
C ILE A 23 0.70 9.95 6.97
N ILE A 24 1.38 9.43 5.95
CA ILE A 24 1.60 10.15 4.69
C ILE A 24 0.27 10.50 4.02
N TYR A 25 -0.71 9.59 4.05
CA TYR A 25 -2.03 9.85 3.50
C TYR A 25 -2.70 11.04 4.19
N VAL A 26 -2.73 11.04 5.53
CA VAL A 26 -3.37 12.11 6.31
C VAL A 26 -2.70 13.47 6.06
N PHE A 27 -1.37 13.53 6.00
CA PHE A 27 -0.63 14.80 5.91
C PHE A 27 -0.39 15.29 4.48
N ALA A 28 -0.31 14.42 3.48
CA ALA A 28 0.06 14.79 2.12
C ALA A 28 -1.02 14.49 1.06
N LEU A 29 -1.74 13.38 1.17
CA LEU A 29 -2.71 12.97 0.15
C LEU A 29 -4.12 13.51 0.41
N SER A 30 -4.50 13.75 1.67
CA SER A 30 -5.84 14.21 2.04
C SER A 30 -6.25 15.51 1.33
N GLN A 31 -5.33 16.47 1.22
CA GLN A 31 -5.56 17.74 0.51
C GLN A 31 -5.76 17.53 -0.99
N ILE A 32 -4.94 16.67 -1.61
CA ILE A 32 -5.07 16.33 -3.03
C ILE A 32 -6.43 15.68 -3.29
N MET A 33 -6.89 14.82 -2.38
CA MET A 33 -8.20 14.17 -2.50
C MET A 33 -9.35 15.17 -2.43
N ILE A 34 -9.27 16.21 -1.59
CA ILE A 34 -10.28 17.28 -1.53
C ILE A 34 -10.35 18.02 -2.86
N GLU A 35 -9.21 18.45 -3.41
CA GLU A 35 -9.20 19.13 -4.71
C GLU A 35 -9.71 18.23 -5.86
N LEU A 36 -9.47 16.93 -5.75
CA LEU A 36 -9.96 15.94 -6.72
C LEU A 36 -11.49 15.79 -6.65
N VAL A 37 -12.13 16.05 -5.50
CA VAL A 37 -13.61 16.07 -5.42
C VAL A 37 -14.18 17.13 -6.32
N ASP A 38 -13.66 18.36 -6.26
CA ASP A 38 -14.18 19.46 -7.06
C ASP A 38 -14.03 19.17 -8.56
N GLU A 39 -12.87 18.65 -8.95
CA GLU A 39 -12.59 18.28 -10.33
C GLU A 39 -13.49 17.15 -10.84
N ILE A 40 -13.66 16.08 -10.05
CA ILE A 40 -14.57 14.99 -10.38
C ILE A 40 -16.02 15.47 -10.43
N SER A 41 -16.45 16.31 -9.50
CA SER A 41 -17.83 16.82 -9.43
C SER A 41 -18.16 17.69 -10.65
N SER A 42 -17.21 18.56 -11.07
CA SER A 42 -17.32 19.35 -12.29
C SER A 42 -17.38 18.48 -13.55
N LEU A 43 -16.52 17.44 -13.60
CA LEU A 43 -16.47 16.52 -14.74
C LEU A 43 -17.75 15.65 -14.82
N MET A 44 -18.28 15.19 -13.69
CA MET A 44 -19.53 14.45 -13.63
C MET A 44 -20.73 15.29 -14.08
N THR A 45 -20.74 16.56 -13.71
CA THR A 45 -21.77 17.51 -14.14
C THR A 45 -21.71 17.76 -15.65
N SER A 46 -20.51 17.99 -16.18
CA SER A 46 -20.33 18.35 -17.60
C SER A 46 -20.51 17.17 -18.56
N ILE A 47 -20.04 15.96 -18.20
CA ILE A 47 -20.11 14.79 -19.08
C ILE A 47 -21.43 14.03 -18.91
N TYR A 48 -21.90 13.88 -17.67
CA TYR A 48 -23.01 13.00 -17.34
C TYR A 48 -24.28 13.75 -16.87
N GLY A 49 -24.24 15.08 -16.78
CA GLY A 49 -25.40 15.90 -16.42
C GLY A 49 -25.85 15.72 -14.97
N VAL A 50 -25.02 15.16 -14.10
CA VAL A 50 -25.36 14.95 -12.69
C VAL A 50 -25.21 16.26 -11.92
N PRO A 51 -26.12 16.63 -10.99
CA PRO A 51 -25.97 17.85 -10.21
C PRO A 51 -24.66 17.89 -9.42
N TYR A 52 -23.93 19.01 -9.55
CA TYR A 52 -22.64 19.21 -8.88
C TYR A 52 -22.73 18.97 -7.37
N ASP A 53 -23.68 19.65 -6.71
CA ASP A 53 -23.82 19.62 -5.25
C ASP A 53 -24.05 18.21 -4.73
N LEU A 54 -24.81 17.39 -5.48
CA LEU A 54 -25.08 16.00 -5.11
C LEU A 54 -23.81 15.15 -5.12
N ILE A 55 -22.99 15.24 -6.18
CA ILE A 55 -21.75 14.47 -6.29
C ILE A 55 -20.70 14.99 -5.31
N HIS A 56 -20.59 16.30 -5.19
CA HIS A 56 -19.64 16.95 -4.29
C HIS A 56 -19.91 16.57 -2.83
N GLU A 57 -21.18 16.61 -2.39
CA GLU A 57 -21.57 16.21 -1.03
C GLU A 57 -21.24 14.72 -0.78
N GLN A 58 -21.60 13.83 -1.70
CA GLN A 58 -21.34 12.40 -1.56
C GLN A 58 -19.84 12.07 -1.50
N LEU A 59 -19.04 12.65 -2.40
CA LEU A 59 -17.59 12.44 -2.42
C LEU A 59 -16.92 13.04 -1.17
N SER A 60 -17.36 14.21 -0.72
CA SER A 60 -16.86 14.82 0.51
C SER A 60 -17.14 13.96 1.74
N GLN A 61 -18.33 13.37 1.83
CA GLN A 61 -18.66 12.41 2.90
C GLN A 61 -17.76 11.17 2.84
N ILE A 62 -17.56 10.59 1.65
CA ILE A 62 -16.68 9.42 1.46
C ILE A 62 -15.24 9.75 1.89
N ILE A 63 -14.70 10.91 1.51
CA ILE A 63 -13.35 11.32 1.89
C ILE A 63 -13.25 11.56 3.39
N SER A 64 -14.26 12.16 4.02
CA SER A 64 -14.28 12.35 5.46
C SER A 64 -14.20 11.01 6.21
N ILE A 65 -15.00 10.03 5.78
CA ILE A 65 -14.94 8.66 6.32
C ILE A 65 -13.57 8.02 6.04
N ALA A 66 -13.06 8.14 4.82
CA ALA A 66 -11.76 7.60 4.43
C ALA A 66 -10.63 8.20 5.29
N ASN A 67 -10.65 9.51 5.54
CA ASN A 67 -9.68 10.19 6.39
C ASN A 67 -9.77 9.73 7.86
N PHE A 68 -10.98 9.46 8.35
CA PHE A 68 -11.18 8.94 9.70
C PHE A 68 -10.66 7.50 9.86
N VAL A 69 -10.88 6.63 8.88
CA VAL A 69 -10.49 5.21 8.97
C VAL A 69 -9.07 4.93 8.48
N ALA A 70 -8.49 5.80 7.63
CA ALA A 70 -7.17 5.65 7.03
C ALA A 70 -6.08 5.22 8.02
N PRO A 71 -5.92 5.89 9.19
CA PRO A 71 -4.86 5.55 10.14
C PRO A 71 -4.94 4.12 10.69
N ILE A 72 -6.13 3.49 10.65
CA ILE A 72 -6.37 2.14 11.16
C ILE A 72 -6.35 1.12 10.01
N ILE A 73 -7.03 1.44 8.91
CA ILE A 73 -7.20 0.50 7.80
C ILE A 73 -5.88 0.24 7.07
N TYR A 74 -5.01 1.25 6.91
CA TYR A 74 -3.73 1.07 6.24
C TYR A 74 -2.82 0.09 7.00
N PRO A 75 -2.56 0.23 8.32
CA PRO A 75 -1.83 -0.78 9.09
C PRO A 75 -2.38 -2.19 8.93
N VAL A 76 -3.71 -2.37 8.98
CA VAL A 76 -4.35 -3.69 8.84
C VAL A 76 -4.16 -4.25 7.44
N GLN A 77 -4.50 -3.48 6.40
CA GLN A 77 -4.38 -3.88 5.01
C GLN A 77 -2.94 -4.25 4.67
N TYR A 78 -1.98 -3.40 5.04
CA TYR A 78 -0.58 -3.65 4.74
C TYR A 78 0.02 -4.77 5.60
N SER A 79 -0.52 -5.07 6.78
CA SER A 79 -0.15 -6.28 7.54
C SER A 79 -0.52 -7.56 6.80
N LEU A 80 -1.72 -7.60 6.21
CA LEU A 80 -2.19 -8.75 5.42
C LEU A 80 -1.36 -8.92 4.14
N ILE A 81 -1.14 -7.83 3.41
CA ILE A 81 -0.27 -7.82 2.23
C ILE A 81 1.15 -8.24 2.63
N GLY A 82 1.67 -7.70 3.73
CA GLY A 82 2.98 -8.03 4.25
C GLY A 82 3.12 -9.51 4.58
N ALA A 83 2.09 -10.15 5.15
CA ALA A 83 2.07 -11.59 5.38
C ALA A 83 2.26 -12.39 4.08
N LEU A 84 1.52 -12.01 3.02
CA LEU A 84 1.61 -12.65 1.71
C LEU A 84 3.00 -12.51 1.11
N PHE A 85 3.59 -11.32 1.15
CA PHE A 85 4.93 -11.09 0.60
C PHE A 85 6.06 -11.66 1.48
N GLY A 86 5.84 -11.80 2.79
CA GLY A 86 6.73 -12.57 3.69
C GLY A 86 6.71 -14.07 3.37
N LEU A 87 5.54 -14.62 3.04
CA LEU A 87 5.43 -15.99 2.52
C LEU A 87 6.10 -16.14 1.15
N LEU A 88 5.96 -15.14 0.26
CA LEU A 88 6.68 -15.13 -1.01
C LEU A 88 8.20 -15.13 -0.79
N GLN A 89 8.72 -14.26 0.08
CA GLN A 89 10.14 -14.22 0.44
C GLN A 89 10.62 -15.61 0.90
N GLN A 90 9.87 -16.27 1.78
CA GLN A 90 10.17 -17.63 2.22
C GLN A 90 10.19 -18.65 1.07
N TYR A 91 9.19 -18.58 0.18
CA TYR A 91 9.13 -19.43 -1.00
C TYR A 91 10.37 -19.25 -1.88
N LEU A 92 10.80 -18.01 -2.13
CA LEU A 92 12.02 -17.71 -2.88
C LEU A 92 13.26 -18.32 -2.21
N MET A 93 13.39 -18.17 -0.88
CA MET A 93 14.51 -18.75 -0.13
C MET A 93 14.54 -20.28 -0.16
N THR A 94 13.38 -20.93 0.02
CA THR A 94 13.33 -22.38 0.24
C THR A 94 13.20 -23.18 -1.04
N ARG A 95 12.36 -22.71 -1.99
CA ARG A 95 12.10 -23.41 -3.25
C ARG A 95 13.05 -22.97 -4.36
N LEU A 96 13.32 -21.67 -4.47
CA LEU A 96 14.24 -21.15 -5.48
C LEU A 96 15.69 -21.01 -4.97
N LYS A 97 15.95 -21.39 -3.72
CA LYS A 97 17.29 -21.37 -3.08
C LYS A 97 17.99 -20.00 -3.19
N THR A 98 17.22 -18.91 -3.24
CA THR A 98 17.80 -17.56 -3.29
C THR A 98 18.37 -17.16 -1.94
N SER A 99 19.44 -16.36 -1.91
CA SER A 99 19.95 -15.80 -0.66
C SER A 99 18.92 -14.87 0.00
N LEU A 100 19.00 -14.71 1.32
CA LEU A 100 18.07 -13.89 2.10
C LEU A 100 17.91 -12.48 1.53
N LEU A 101 19.01 -11.78 1.27
CA LEU A 101 18.97 -10.43 0.70
C LEU A 101 18.26 -10.39 -0.66
N LYS A 102 18.59 -11.32 -1.56
CA LYS A 102 17.94 -11.42 -2.87
C LYS A 102 16.45 -11.72 -2.74
N SER A 103 16.06 -12.57 -1.79
CA SER A 103 14.65 -12.89 -1.55
C SER A 103 13.83 -11.70 -1.04
N ILE A 104 14.42 -10.88 -0.16
CA ILE A 104 13.80 -9.64 0.34
C ILE A 104 13.59 -8.66 -0.81
N MET A 105 14.64 -8.43 -1.62
CA MET A 105 14.57 -7.53 -2.77
C MET A 105 13.56 -8.01 -3.81
N LEU A 106 13.57 -9.31 -4.16
CA LEU A 106 12.63 -9.87 -5.11
C LEU A 106 11.19 -9.80 -4.62
N ALA A 107 10.91 -10.10 -3.34
CA ALA A 107 9.58 -9.94 -2.77
C ALA A 107 9.09 -8.49 -2.87
N GLY A 108 9.98 -7.53 -2.57
CA GLY A 108 9.73 -6.09 -2.73
C GLY A 108 9.44 -5.67 -4.16
N VAL A 109 10.24 -6.14 -5.12
CA VAL A 109 10.04 -5.84 -6.55
C VAL A 109 8.73 -6.44 -7.06
N VAL A 110 8.42 -7.69 -6.71
CA VAL A 110 7.14 -8.31 -7.09
C VAL A 110 5.97 -7.52 -6.49
N TYR A 111 6.07 -7.09 -5.24
CA TYR A 111 5.07 -6.22 -4.63
C TYR A 111 4.91 -4.91 -5.43
N ALA A 112 6.00 -4.17 -5.65
CA ALA A 112 5.97 -2.90 -6.38
C ALA A 112 5.35 -3.03 -7.77
N LEU A 113 5.65 -4.12 -8.48
CA LEU A 113 5.09 -4.36 -9.81
C LEU A 113 3.61 -4.71 -9.74
N PHE A 114 3.22 -5.72 -8.95
CA PHE A 114 1.85 -6.24 -8.95
C PHE A 114 0.84 -5.28 -8.35
N LEU A 115 1.20 -4.55 -7.29
CA LEU A 115 0.27 -3.66 -6.58
C LEU A 115 0.51 -2.17 -6.85
N GLY A 116 1.64 -1.81 -7.46
CA GLY A 116 1.96 -0.43 -7.81
C GLY A 116 1.92 -0.16 -9.31
N VAL A 117 2.92 -0.67 -10.03
CA VAL A 117 3.17 -0.28 -11.43
C VAL A 117 2.14 -0.86 -12.39
N VAL A 118 1.86 -2.17 -12.33
CA VAL A 118 0.94 -2.85 -13.26
C VAL A 118 -0.46 -2.22 -13.21
N PRO A 119 -1.07 -1.98 -12.03
CA PRO A 119 -2.37 -1.30 -11.94
C PRO A 119 -2.40 0.08 -12.62
N ILE A 120 -1.37 0.91 -12.41
CA ILE A 120 -1.30 2.23 -13.05
C ILE A 120 -1.22 2.09 -14.57
N LEU A 121 -0.36 1.19 -15.07
CA LEU A 121 -0.23 0.96 -16.51
C LEU A 121 -1.55 0.48 -17.10
N THR A 122 -2.27 -0.44 -16.45
CA THR A 122 -3.58 -0.88 -16.92
C THR A 122 -4.59 0.25 -16.98
N ILE A 123 -4.61 1.16 -15.99
CA ILE A 123 -5.52 2.32 -15.97
C ILE A 123 -5.27 3.25 -17.17
N GLN A 124 -4.02 3.43 -17.59
CA GLN A 124 -3.68 4.28 -18.73
C GLN A 124 -4.27 3.79 -20.07
N PHE A 125 -4.52 2.49 -20.21
CA PHE A 125 -5.12 1.93 -21.42
C PHE A 125 -6.65 2.06 -21.48
N ILE A 126 -7.31 2.38 -20.36
CA ILE A 126 -8.79 2.43 -20.28
C ILE A 126 -9.35 3.70 -20.96
N GLN A 127 -8.53 4.76 -21.12
CA GLN A 127 -8.91 6.06 -21.73
C GLN A 127 -10.16 6.72 -21.13
N ASP A 128 -10.49 6.40 -19.88
CA ASP A 128 -11.65 6.97 -19.20
C ASP A 128 -11.38 8.43 -18.74
N PRO A 129 -12.31 9.37 -18.95
CA PRO A 129 -12.14 10.78 -18.55
C PRO A 129 -11.90 11.00 -17.06
N LEU A 130 -12.55 10.22 -16.17
CA LEU A 130 -12.35 10.31 -14.72
C LEU A 130 -10.97 9.79 -14.34
N LEU A 131 -10.57 8.63 -14.87
CA LEU A 131 -9.24 8.07 -14.63
C LEU A 131 -8.13 9.00 -15.16
N THR A 132 -8.37 9.65 -16.29
CA THR A 132 -7.46 10.63 -16.87
C THR A 132 -7.33 11.87 -15.99
N ALA A 133 -8.43 12.38 -15.42
CA ALA A 133 -8.38 13.49 -14.47
C ALA A 133 -7.56 13.12 -13.21
N ILE A 134 -7.76 11.93 -12.67
CA ILE A 134 -6.99 11.41 -11.52
C ILE A 134 -5.49 11.33 -11.85
N LEU A 135 -5.14 10.74 -13.00
CA LEU A 135 -3.75 10.63 -13.44
C LEU A 135 -3.11 12.01 -13.67
N ARG A 136 -3.85 12.96 -14.23
CA ARG A 136 -3.39 14.33 -14.43
C ARG A 136 -3.13 15.04 -13.11
N LYS A 137 -4.04 14.90 -12.14
CA LYS A 137 -3.93 15.56 -10.84
C LYS A 137 -2.74 15.05 -10.04
N LEU A 138 -2.53 13.73 -10.05
CA LEU A 138 -1.40 13.10 -9.34
C LEU A 138 -0.09 13.20 -10.12
N GLY A 139 -0.15 13.38 -11.44
CA GLY A 139 1.02 13.52 -12.31
C GLY A 139 2.03 12.39 -12.10
N PHE A 140 3.32 12.73 -12.10
CA PHE A 140 4.39 11.76 -11.85
C PHE A 140 4.37 11.21 -10.41
N SER A 141 3.79 11.95 -9.47
CA SER A 141 3.71 11.54 -8.06
C SER A 141 2.90 10.25 -7.88
N ILE A 142 2.00 9.90 -8.82
CA ILE A 142 1.27 8.64 -8.76
C ILE A 142 2.21 7.42 -8.71
N TYR A 143 3.29 7.43 -9.48
CA TYR A 143 4.26 6.33 -9.49
C TYR A 143 5.02 6.24 -8.17
N VAL A 144 5.35 7.39 -7.58
CA VAL A 144 6.00 7.46 -6.27
C VAL A 144 5.08 6.89 -5.20
N TYR A 145 3.84 7.39 -5.12
CA TYR A 145 2.88 6.95 -4.10
C TYR A 145 2.50 5.48 -4.25
N SER A 146 2.42 4.95 -5.46
CA SER A 146 2.07 3.54 -5.70
C SER A 146 3.21 2.57 -5.41
N VAL A 147 4.48 2.96 -5.60
CA VAL A 147 5.64 2.10 -5.29
C VAL A 147 6.10 2.22 -3.85
N MET A 148 5.83 3.35 -3.20
CA MET A 148 6.27 3.65 -1.83
C MET A 148 5.90 2.57 -0.79
N PRO A 149 4.69 1.98 -0.77
CA PRO A 149 4.37 0.90 0.16
C PRO A 149 5.29 -0.31 0.02
N ALA A 150 5.66 -0.68 -1.21
CA ALA A 150 6.56 -1.79 -1.47
C ALA A 150 8.01 -1.45 -1.09
N ALA A 151 8.45 -0.22 -1.32
CA ALA A 151 9.76 0.26 -0.90
C ALA A 151 9.91 0.24 0.64
N LEU A 152 8.91 0.77 1.35
CA LEU A 152 8.87 0.75 2.82
C LEU A 152 8.81 -0.69 3.36
N PHE A 153 7.98 -1.55 2.76
CA PHE A 153 7.90 -2.96 3.13
C PHE A 153 9.27 -3.64 2.99
N THR A 154 9.96 -3.42 1.88
CA THR A 154 11.28 -4.01 1.62
C THR A 154 12.31 -3.52 2.63
N LEU A 155 12.29 -2.22 2.93
CA LEU A 155 13.17 -1.61 3.93
C LEU A 155 12.92 -2.20 5.32
N PHE A 156 11.66 -2.28 5.76
CA PHE A 156 11.34 -2.84 7.07
C PHE A 156 11.64 -4.33 7.14
N LEU A 157 11.38 -5.09 6.08
CA LEU A 157 11.71 -6.50 6.03
C LEU A 157 13.23 -6.71 6.13
N TYR A 158 14.03 -5.85 5.48
CA TYR A 158 15.47 -5.81 5.65
C TYR A 158 15.87 -5.52 7.11
N ILE A 159 15.34 -4.44 7.70
CA ILE A 159 15.61 -4.06 9.10
C ILE A 159 15.28 -5.21 10.05
N ILE A 160 14.12 -5.84 9.89
CA ILE A 160 13.65 -6.92 10.76
C ILE A 160 14.60 -8.13 10.74
N HIS A 161 15.18 -8.45 9.57
CA HIS A 161 16.07 -9.59 9.42
C HIS A 161 17.52 -9.29 9.83
N PHE A 162 18.01 -8.07 9.63
CA PHE A 162 19.43 -7.73 9.82
C PHE A 162 19.73 -6.91 11.06
N ILE A 163 18.75 -6.21 11.65
CA ILE A 163 18.93 -5.35 12.81
C ILE A 163 18.21 -5.98 14.01
N ARG A 164 18.93 -6.16 15.12
CA ARG A 164 18.33 -6.62 16.38
C ARG A 164 17.45 -5.52 16.96
N GLY A 165 16.21 -5.87 17.33
CA GLY A 165 15.27 -4.91 17.90
C GLY A 165 14.13 -5.58 18.66
N PRO A 166 13.10 -4.82 19.07
CA PRO A 166 11.94 -5.35 19.78
C PRO A 166 11.27 -6.52 19.05
N TRP A 167 11.26 -6.48 17.72
CA TRP A 167 10.73 -7.53 16.83
C TRP A 167 11.47 -8.87 16.95
N SER A 168 12.75 -8.88 17.32
CA SER A 168 13.52 -10.12 17.47
C SER A 168 12.89 -11.04 18.52
N LYS A 169 12.41 -10.47 19.63
CA LYS A 169 11.71 -11.22 20.68
C LYS A 169 10.39 -11.83 20.20
N VAL A 170 9.68 -11.11 19.33
CA VAL A 170 8.40 -11.55 18.75
C VAL A 170 8.62 -12.70 17.75
N LEU A 171 9.69 -12.64 16.95
CA LEU A 171 10.05 -13.70 15.98
C LEU A 171 10.63 -14.97 16.63
N GLU A 172 11.16 -14.85 17.84
CA GLU A 172 11.75 -15.94 18.61
C GLU A 172 10.77 -16.58 19.60
N ALA A 173 9.65 -15.92 19.90
CA ALA A 173 8.60 -16.47 20.74
C ALA A 173 8.07 -17.78 20.15
N LYS A 174 8.33 -18.90 20.83
CA LYS A 174 7.69 -20.17 20.49
C LYS A 174 6.21 -20.08 20.84
N PRO A 175 5.29 -20.57 19.98
CA PRO A 175 3.90 -20.73 20.40
C PRO A 175 3.88 -21.62 21.65
N LYS A 176 3.22 -21.17 22.71
CA LYS A 176 2.94 -22.04 23.86
C LYS A 176 1.95 -23.08 23.36
N GLU A 177 2.35 -24.35 23.40
CA GLU A 177 1.42 -25.46 23.27
C GLU A 177 0.43 -25.34 24.45
N TYR A 178 -0.85 -25.16 24.13
CA TYR A 178 -1.96 -25.19 25.08
C TYR A 178 -2.68 -26.53 24.93
#